data_AF-A0A3E0Q712-F1
#
_entry.id   AF-A0A3E0Q712-F1
#
_cell.length_a   1.000
_cell.length_b   1.000
_cell.length_c   1.000
_cell.angle_alpha   90.00
_cell.angle_beta   90.00
_cell.angle_gamma   90.00
#
_symmetry.space_group_name_H-M   'P 1'
#
loop_
_entity.id
_entity.type
_entity.pdbx_description
1 polymer ?
#
loop_
_entity_poly.entity_id
_entity_poly.type
_entity_poly.pdbx_seq_one_letter_code
_entity_poly.pdbx_strand_id
1 'polypeptide(L)'
;MNTISRSDLQQFVSVARQACRSSPKGTGPPVTLVWNEGGGTIHTRIGGAAVELKGVPTGSPQSVTIPFACLVEISKKGNGDVAFEDRQNNARIRWNDGEESLATDYEQVASQPFPKAPLEYRDNPGLLAALDAASRTASQASSRYTLQCLQLQGKTGRIVATDGHQLLVQNGFQFPWDDDLLIPASKVFGNRRIATDEPVSIGKTDSHVFLVTDAWTLAFPETAGRFPEVESFLPKTRTAGTRLQIAEADAEFLLERLPTLPGREDDHSPVTVDLNGQVVLRAADDNGRNRVEIVLSQSGCKGRSARFSSNRQFLARALNLGFREVSLPKSGSTACCLDGERSYVWALLDEHSVVKPGKQMERIVSPTPSTESSPPANHQPKAKRNRMPQATSQNQNGSQDAGIDTLIEQAEDLKSSLKDSLGKVNEFVTALKRQKKQARLVRSTLASLKQLQTLDA
;
A
#
# COMPACT_ATOMS: atom_id res chain seq x y z
N MET A 1 -18.43 -16.68 -32.04
CA MET A 1 -17.95 -15.59 -31.17
C MET A 1 -18.10 -16.06 -29.74
N ASN A 2 -17.08 -15.85 -28.91
CA ASN A 2 -17.16 -16.22 -27.50
C ASN A 2 -17.33 -14.97 -26.66
N THR A 3 -18.03 -15.09 -25.54
CA THR A 3 -18.33 -13.97 -24.66
C THR A 3 -17.60 -14.06 -23.33
N ILE A 4 -17.32 -12.90 -22.75
CA ILE A 4 -16.83 -12.76 -21.37
C ILE A 4 -17.63 -11.66 -20.70
N SER A 5 -18.01 -11.86 -19.45
CA SER A 5 -18.71 -10.82 -18.70
C SER A 5 -17.81 -9.60 -18.49
N ARG A 6 -18.37 -8.40 -18.57
CA ARG A 6 -17.62 -7.17 -18.22
C ARG A 6 -17.08 -7.19 -16.79
N SER A 7 -17.78 -7.86 -15.87
CA SER A 7 -17.32 -8.03 -14.50
C SER A 7 -15.96 -8.75 -14.48
N ASP A 8 -15.81 -9.84 -15.21
CA ASP A 8 -14.55 -10.60 -15.27
C ASP A 8 -13.43 -9.78 -15.90
N LEU A 9 -13.74 -9.01 -16.96
CA LEU A 9 -12.77 -8.09 -17.57
C LEU A 9 -12.32 -6.99 -16.59
N GLN A 10 -13.25 -6.41 -15.82
CA GLN A 10 -12.94 -5.41 -14.79
C GLN A 10 -12.08 -5.98 -13.67
N GLN A 11 -12.38 -7.21 -13.24
CA GLN A 11 -11.60 -7.93 -12.25
C GLN A 11 -10.18 -8.17 -12.77
N PHE A 12 -10.04 -8.72 -13.97
CA PHE A 12 -8.76 -8.95 -14.64
C PHE A 12 -7.92 -7.68 -14.74
N VAL A 13 -8.49 -6.58 -15.25
CA VAL A 13 -7.79 -5.30 -15.36
C VAL A 13 -7.34 -4.78 -13.98
N SER A 14 -8.16 -4.94 -12.94
CA SER A 14 -7.81 -4.53 -11.58
C SER A 14 -6.60 -5.30 -11.04
N VAL A 15 -6.59 -6.63 -11.19
CA VAL A 15 -5.53 -7.51 -10.68
C VAL A 15 -4.25 -7.33 -11.49
N ALA A 16 -4.35 -7.34 -12.83
CA ALA A 16 -3.21 -7.17 -13.72
C ALA A 16 -2.44 -5.86 -13.47
N ARG A 17 -3.14 -4.74 -13.23
CA ARG A 17 -2.51 -3.44 -12.91
C ARG A 17 -1.68 -3.45 -11.62
N GLN A 18 -2.07 -4.26 -10.65
CA GLN A 18 -1.40 -4.32 -9.34
C GLN A 18 -0.29 -5.36 -9.31
N ALA A 19 -0.47 -6.49 -10.02
CA ALA A 19 0.50 -7.57 -10.08
C ALA A 19 1.70 -7.19 -10.96
N CYS A 20 1.38 -6.66 -12.13
CA CYS A 20 2.34 -6.35 -13.16
C CYS A 20 2.58 -4.84 -13.09
N ARG A 21 3.77 -4.40 -12.68
CA ARG A 21 4.13 -2.97 -12.51
C ARG A 21 4.08 -2.26 -13.88
N SER A 22 2.88 -1.93 -14.37
CA SER A 22 2.68 -1.26 -15.65
C SER A 22 3.26 0.16 -15.61
N SER A 23 3.97 0.53 -16.68
CA SER A 23 4.46 1.90 -16.85
C SER A 23 3.29 2.89 -16.89
N PRO A 24 3.43 4.11 -16.31
CA PRO A 24 2.43 5.18 -16.40
C PRO A 24 2.05 5.56 -17.85
N LYS A 25 2.86 5.17 -18.84
CA LYS A 25 2.68 5.47 -20.27
C LYS A 25 1.64 4.61 -20.99
N GLY A 26 0.86 3.78 -20.29
CA GLY A 26 -0.42 3.27 -20.80
C GLY A 26 -0.38 2.08 -21.77
N THR A 27 0.77 1.67 -22.32
CA THR A 27 0.88 0.45 -23.14
C THR A 27 1.15 -0.76 -22.25
N GLY A 28 0.18 -1.11 -21.41
CA GLY A 28 0.22 -2.36 -20.68
C GLY A 28 0.44 -3.58 -21.61
N PRO A 29 0.76 -4.74 -21.06
CA PRO A 29 1.13 -5.93 -21.80
C PRO A 29 -0.02 -6.41 -22.68
N PRO A 30 0.27 -7.03 -23.82
CA PRO A 30 -0.69 -7.86 -24.52
C PRO A 30 -1.50 -8.74 -23.56
N VAL A 31 -2.82 -8.74 -23.72
CA VAL A 31 -3.72 -9.65 -23.00
C VAL A 31 -4.17 -10.71 -23.97
N THR A 32 -4.00 -11.96 -23.56
CA THR A 32 -4.41 -13.12 -24.35
C THR A 32 -5.66 -13.71 -23.72
N LEU A 33 -6.70 -13.89 -24.52
CA LEU A 33 -7.94 -14.57 -24.15
C LEU A 33 -7.98 -15.89 -24.90
N VAL A 34 -8.08 -16.99 -24.17
CA VAL A 34 -8.04 -18.34 -24.74
C VAL A 34 -9.34 -19.05 -24.37
N TRP A 35 -10.02 -19.62 -25.35
CA TRP A 35 -11.16 -20.52 -25.13
C TRP A 35 -10.82 -21.90 -25.64
N ASN A 36 -11.03 -22.89 -24.78
CA ASN A 36 -10.85 -24.31 -25.08
C ASN A 36 -12.12 -25.08 -24.68
N GLU A 37 -12.19 -26.37 -25.04
CA GLU A 37 -13.28 -27.26 -24.63
C GLU A 37 -13.43 -27.37 -23.10
N GLY A 38 -12.33 -27.21 -22.36
CA GLY A 38 -12.30 -27.28 -20.88
C GLY A 38 -12.52 -25.95 -20.15
N GLY A 39 -12.78 -24.85 -20.87
CA GLY A 39 -13.00 -23.53 -20.28
C GLY A 39 -12.21 -22.42 -20.96
N GLY A 40 -12.53 -21.17 -20.62
CA GLY A 40 -11.79 -20.00 -21.03
C GLY A 40 -10.82 -19.48 -19.96
N THR A 41 -9.79 -18.76 -20.40
CA THR A 41 -8.84 -18.04 -19.54
C THR A 41 -8.53 -16.66 -20.11
N ILE A 42 -8.18 -15.73 -19.21
CA ILE A 42 -7.58 -14.44 -19.58
C ILE A 42 -6.23 -14.36 -18.90
N HIS A 43 -5.17 -14.10 -19.66
CA HIS A 43 -3.85 -13.95 -19.05
C HIS A 43 -3.00 -12.84 -19.66
N THR A 44 -2.04 -12.37 -18.88
CA THR A 44 -1.06 -11.38 -19.31
C THR A 44 0.25 -11.49 -18.55
N ARG A 45 1.33 -10.93 -19.11
CA ARG A 45 2.69 -10.98 -18.56
C ARG A 45 3.45 -9.67 -18.77
N ILE A 46 4.00 -9.06 -17.70
CA ILE A 46 4.94 -7.91 -17.75
C ILE A 46 6.11 -8.14 -16.83
N GLY A 47 7.33 -7.85 -17.31
CA GLY A 47 8.50 -7.71 -16.43
C GLY A 47 8.77 -8.98 -15.60
N GLY A 48 8.40 -10.14 -16.15
CA GLY A 48 8.49 -11.44 -15.49
C GLY A 48 7.24 -11.85 -14.69
N ALA A 49 6.42 -10.92 -14.19
CA ALA A 49 5.18 -11.26 -13.50
C ALA A 49 4.08 -11.63 -14.49
N ALA A 50 3.26 -12.62 -14.16
CA ALA A 50 2.12 -13.05 -14.95
C ALA A 50 0.86 -13.23 -14.09
N VAL A 51 -0.29 -12.97 -14.68
CA VAL A 51 -1.61 -13.14 -14.05
C VAL A 51 -2.52 -13.86 -15.03
N GLU A 52 -3.24 -14.85 -14.52
CA GLU A 52 -4.28 -15.59 -15.22
C GLU A 52 -5.57 -15.62 -14.38
N LEU A 53 -6.69 -15.31 -15.03
CA LEU A 53 -8.05 -15.53 -14.54
C LEU A 53 -8.62 -16.77 -15.25
N LYS A 54 -9.06 -17.74 -14.45
CA LYS A 54 -9.70 -18.99 -14.88
C LYS A 54 -11.22 -18.88 -14.78
N GLY A 55 -11.91 -19.89 -15.29
CA GLY A 55 -13.37 -20.00 -15.14
C GLY A 55 -14.17 -19.08 -16.06
N VAL A 56 -13.54 -18.51 -17.10
CA VAL A 56 -14.28 -17.83 -18.16
C VAL A 56 -15.16 -18.87 -18.89
N PRO A 57 -16.39 -18.52 -19.30
CA PRO A 57 -17.29 -19.44 -19.98
C PRO A 57 -16.62 -20.16 -21.16
N THR A 58 -16.93 -21.45 -21.32
CA THR A 58 -16.52 -22.25 -22.47
C THR A 58 -17.04 -21.63 -23.77
N GLY A 59 -16.30 -21.82 -24.86
CA GLY A 59 -16.70 -21.34 -26.17
C GLY A 59 -16.03 -22.14 -27.29
N SER A 60 -16.23 -21.71 -28.54
CA SER A 60 -15.54 -22.32 -29.68
C SER A 60 -14.02 -22.13 -29.54
N PRO A 61 -13.18 -23.15 -29.75
CA PRO A 61 -11.74 -23.02 -29.62
C PRO A 61 -11.17 -21.86 -30.43
N GLN A 62 -10.61 -20.85 -29.75
CA GLN A 62 -9.94 -19.70 -30.37
C GLN A 62 -9.04 -19.00 -29.35
N SER A 63 -8.08 -18.22 -29.86
CA SER A 63 -7.20 -17.38 -29.05
C SER A 63 -7.16 -15.97 -29.64
N VAL A 64 -7.36 -14.96 -28.80
CA VAL A 64 -7.35 -13.55 -29.20
C VAL A 64 -6.33 -12.82 -28.35
N THR A 65 -5.39 -12.11 -28.98
CA THR A 65 -4.40 -11.30 -28.24
C THR A 65 -4.54 -9.83 -28.59
N ILE A 66 -4.88 -8.99 -27.60
CA ILE A 66 -5.14 -7.56 -27.80
C ILE A 66 -4.28 -6.69 -26.88
N PRO A 67 -4.04 -5.41 -27.23
CA PRO A 67 -3.37 -4.48 -26.32
C PRO A 67 -4.13 -4.30 -24.99
N PHE A 68 -3.41 -4.16 -23.88
CA PHE A 68 -4.02 -3.91 -22.57
C PHE A 68 -4.95 -2.69 -22.55
N ALA A 69 -4.59 -1.63 -23.28
CA ALA A 69 -5.35 -0.40 -23.36
C ALA A 69 -6.76 -0.64 -23.92
N CYS A 70 -6.90 -1.54 -24.90
CA CYS A 70 -8.19 -1.94 -25.48
C CYS A 70 -9.04 -2.64 -24.42
N LEU A 71 -8.46 -3.57 -23.66
CA LEU A 71 -9.16 -4.25 -22.57
C LEU A 71 -9.62 -3.26 -21.49
N VAL A 72 -8.78 -2.29 -21.15
CA VAL A 72 -9.11 -1.21 -20.20
C VAL A 72 -10.29 -0.38 -20.71
N GLU A 73 -10.38 -0.12 -22.01
CA GLU A 73 -11.45 0.64 -22.62
C GLU A 73 -12.79 -0.10 -22.56
N ILE A 74 -12.81 -1.35 -23.03
CA ILE A 74 -14.04 -2.16 -23.12
C ILE A 74 -14.54 -2.67 -21.75
N SER A 75 -13.66 -2.67 -20.74
CA SER A 75 -14.02 -3.01 -19.35
C SER A 75 -14.58 -1.82 -18.55
N LYS A 76 -14.67 -0.60 -19.12
CA LYS A 76 -15.28 0.56 -18.43
C LYS A 76 -16.76 0.34 -18.08
N LYS A 77 -17.33 1.27 -17.29
CA LYS A 77 -18.67 1.17 -16.71
C LYS A 77 -19.73 0.71 -17.73
N GLY A 78 -20.38 -0.40 -17.41
CA GLY A 78 -21.44 -1.02 -18.18
C GLY A 78 -21.66 -2.44 -17.68
N ASN A 79 -22.86 -2.99 -17.89
CA ASN A 79 -23.19 -4.38 -17.60
C ASN A 79 -23.25 -5.18 -18.92
N GLY A 80 -23.27 -6.50 -18.82
CA GLY A 80 -23.37 -7.40 -19.96
C GLY A 80 -22.05 -7.99 -20.42
N ASP A 81 -22.14 -8.71 -21.52
CA ASP A 81 -21.06 -9.51 -22.08
C ASP A 81 -20.34 -8.77 -23.21
N VAL A 82 -19.05 -9.05 -23.34
CA VAL A 82 -18.21 -8.61 -24.45
C VAL A 82 -17.90 -9.83 -25.30
N ALA A 83 -18.24 -9.76 -26.60
CA ALA A 83 -18.02 -10.83 -27.55
C ALA A 83 -16.70 -10.62 -28.31
N PHE A 84 -15.93 -11.69 -28.45
CA PHE A 84 -14.64 -11.74 -29.13
C PHE A 84 -14.68 -12.74 -30.28
N GLU A 85 -14.07 -12.35 -31.40
CA GLU A 85 -13.94 -13.13 -32.62
C GLU A 85 -12.54 -12.94 -33.20
N ASP A 86 -11.77 -14.03 -33.26
CA ASP A 86 -10.51 -14.11 -33.99
C ASP A 86 -10.77 -14.07 -35.52
N ARG A 87 -10.06 -13.18 -36.21
CA ARG A 87 -10.09 -12.99 -37.67
C ARG A 87 -8.67 -13.02 -38.25
N GLN A 88 -7.80 -13.86 -37.70
CA GLN A 88 -6.41 -14.09 -38.10
C GLN A 88 -5.46 -12.91 -37.86
N ASN A 89 -5.73 -11.74 -38.47
CA ASN A 89 -4.89 -10.54 -38.35
C ASN A 89 -5.45 -9.51 -37.36
N ASN A 90 -6.78 -9.53 -37.15
CA ASN A 90 -7.44 -8.67 -36.19
C ASN A 90 -8.38 -9.47 -35.30
N ALA A 91 -8.84 -8.84 -34.22
CA ALA A 91 -9.85 -9.34 -33.34
C ALA A 91 -11.05 -8.40 -33.38
N ARG A 92 -12.22 -8.92 -33.74
CA ARG A 92 -13.47 -8.17 -33.71
C ARG A 92 -14.05 -8.29 -32.30
N ILE A 93 -14.19 -7.15 -31.63
CA ILE A 93 -14.77 -7.05 -30.29
C ILE A 93 -16.13 -6.37 -30.40
N ARG A 94 -17.17 -6.93 -29.77
CA ARG A 94 -18.52 -6.35 -29.73
C ARG A 94 -19.04 -6.25 -28.31
N TRP A 95 -19.70 -5.15 -27.98
CA TRP A 95 -20.29 -4.92 -26.66
C TRP A 95 -21.45 -3.94 -26.76
N ASN A 96 -22.31 -3.92 -25.75
CA ASN A 96 -23.39 -2.94 -25.67
C ASN A 96 -22.97 -1.76 -24.79
N ASP A 97 -23.18 -0.53 -25.22
CA ASP A 97 -23.08 0.68 -24.40
C ASP A 97 -24.46 1.32 -24.25
N GLY A 98 -25.09 1.12 -23.09
CA GLY A 98 -26.52 1.34 -22.94
C GLY A 98 -27.33 0.42 -23.87
N GLU A 99 -28.12 1.01 -24.76
CA GLU A 99 -28.91 0.30 -25.78
C GLU A 99 -28.16 0.15 -27.12
N GLU A 100 -27.01 0.82 -27.28
CA GLU A 100 -26.25 0.82 -28.52
C GLU A 100 -25.32 -0.40 -28.60
N SER A 101 -25.35 -1.12 -29.71
CA SER A 101 -24.41 -2.23 -29.98
C SER A 101 -23.19 -1.71 -30.73
N LEU A 102 -22.06 -1.63 -30.05
CA LEU A 102 -20.78 -1.19 -30.59
C LEU A 102 -19.92 -2.37 -31.04
N ALA A 103 -19.08 -2.12 -32.05
CA ALA A 103 -18.13 -3.09 -32.56
C ALA A 103 -16.85 -2.42 -33.06
N THR A 104 -15.70 -2.96 -32.68
CA THR A 104 -14.38 -2.43 -33.08
C THR A 104 -13.44 -3.58 -33.41
N ASP A 105 -12.62 -3.36 -34.44
CA ASP A 105 -11.54 -4.27 -34.83
C ASP A 105 -10.22 -3.77 -34.22
N TYR A 106 -9.51 -4.64 -33.51
CA TYR A 106 -8.18 -4.35 -32.97
C TYR A 106 -7.14 -5.25 -33.63
N GLU A 107 -5.98 -4.69 -33.95
CA GLU A 107 -4.84 -5.48 -34.42
C GLU A 107 -4.39 -6.46 -33.34
N GLN A 108 -4.17 -7.71 -33.72
CA GLN A 108 -3.63 -8.69 -32.80
C GLN A 108 -2.14 -8.47 -32.58
N VAL A 109 -1.71 -8.49 -31.33
CA VAL A 109 -0.32 -8.23 -30.95
C VAL A 109 0.36 -9.50 -30.43
N ALA A 110 1.67 -9.62 -30.61
CA ALA A 110 2.41 -10.75 -30.07
C ALA A 110 2.46 -10.68 -28.53
N SER A 111 2.24 -11.81 -27.86
CA SER A 111 2.38 -11.97 -26.40
C SER A 111 3.41 -13.04 -26.05
N GLN A 112 3.94 -12.96 -24.82
CA GLN A 112 4.71 -14.07 -24.26
C GLN A 112 3.76 -15.10 -23.65
N PRO A 113 4.04 -16.40 -23.79
CA PRO A 113 3.21 -17.43 -23.18
C PRO A 113 3.24 -17.31 -21.65
N PHE A 114 2.13 -17.73 -21.05
CA PHE A 114 2.04 -17.87 -19.60
C PHE A 114 3.10 -18.87 -19.10
N PRO A 115 3.79 -18.60 -17.97
CA PRO A 115 4.78 -19.52 -17.42
C PRO A 115 4.19 -20.92 -17.16
N LYS A 116 4.95 -21.97 -17.51
CA LYS A 116 4.51 -23.36 -17.28
C LYS A 116 4.34 -23.61 -15.78
N ALA A 117 3.19 -24.18 -15.40
CA ALA A 117 2.87 -24.48 -14.01
C ALA A 117 3.89 -25.46 -13.38
N PRO A 118 4.19 -25.34 -12.08
CA PRO A 118 4.99 -26.29 -11.34
C PRO A 118 4.29 -27.64 -11.17
N LEU A 119 5.08 -28.66 -10.86
CA LEU A 119 4.58 -30.02 -10.61
C LEU A 119 4.04 -30.21 -9.20
N GLU A 120 4.51 -29.40 -8.24
CA GLU A 120 4.18 -29.53 -6.83
C GLU A 120 3.67 -28.21 -6.25
N TYR A 121 2.66 -28.33 -5.39
CA TYR A 121 2.05 -27.24 -4.65
C TYR A 121 1.89 -27.59 -3.18
N ARG A 122 1.84 -26.56 -2.32
CA ARG A 122 1.46 -26.66 -0.91
C ARG A 122 0.39 -25.63 -0.57
N ASP A 123 -0.64 -26.07 0.14
CA ASP A 123 -1.75 -25.21 0.54
C ASP A 123 -1.45 -24.48 1.85
N ASN A 124 -1.71 -23.17 1.85
CA ASN A 124 -1.40 -22.32 2.99
C ASN A 124 -2.59 -21.39 3.32
N PRO A 125 -3.29 -21.63 4.44
CA PRO A 125 -4.27 -20.70 4.97
C PRO A 125 -3.64 -19.33 5.27
N GLY A 126 -4.31 -18.23 4.89
CA GLY A 126 -3.87 -16.87 5.20
C GLY A 126 -2.60 -16.39 4.48
N LEU A 127 -2.00 -17.19 3.60
CA LEU A 127 -0.76 -16.84 2.87
C LEU A 127 -0.89 -15.52 2.11
N LEU A 128 -2.03 -15.27 1.47
CA LEU A 128 -2.25 -14.06 0.71
C LEU A 128 -2.23 -12.80 1.60
N ALA A 129 -2.88 -12.87 2.76
CA ALA A 129 -2.87 -11.79 3.75
C ALA A 129 -1.45 -11.56 4.30
N ALA A 130 -0.69 -12.63 4.51
CA ALA A 130 0.71 -12.54 4.94
C ALA A 130 1.61 -11.88 3.87
N LEU A 131 1.41 -12.21 2.59
CA LEU A 131 2.14 -11.60 1.47
C LEU A 131 1.77 -10.12 1.26
N ASP A 132 0.50 -9.72 1.46
CA ASP A 132 0.10 -8.31 1.48
C ASP A 132 0.77 -7.57 2.63
N ALA A 133 0.74 -8.17 3.83
CA ALA A 133 1.37 -7.59 5.00
C ALA A 133 2.88 -7.38 4.79
N ALA A 134 3.56 -8.37 4.22
CA ALA A 134 4.98 -8.30 3.89
C ALA A 134 5.25 -7.27 2.77
N SER A 135 4.42 -7.19 1.73
CA SER A 135 4.58 -6.24 0.62
C SER A 135 4.45 -4.78 1.03
N ARG A 136 3.65 -4.49 2.06
CA ARG A 136 3.54 -3.15 2.63
C ARG A 136 4.71 -2.78 3.55
N THR A 137 5.50 -3.75 3.99
CA THR A 137 6.72 -3.55 4.78
C THR A 137 7.96 -3.41 3.89
N ALA A 138 7.96 -4.02 2.70
CA ALA A 138 9.04 -3.87 1.73
C ALA A 138 9.17 -2.42 1.19
N SER A 139 10.39 -2.01 0.89
CA SER A 139 10.68 -0.68 0.37
C SER A 139 10.10 -0.47 -1.03
N GLN A 140 9.54 0.71 -1.28
CA GLN A 140 9.01 1.10 -2.60
C GLN A 140 10.02 1.88 -3.46
N ALA A 141 11.09 2.41 -2.85
CA ALA A 141 12.01 3.36 -3.49
C ALA A 141 13.49 3.10 -3.16
N SER A 142 13.83 1.92 -2.63
CA SER A 142 15.22 1.59 -2.31
C SER A 142 16.07 1.40 -3.56
N SER A 143 17.30 1.91 -3.52
CA SER A 143 18.35 1.59 -4.50
C SER A 143 18.81 0.13 -4.40
N ARG A 144 18.61 -0.51 -3.24
CA ARG A 144 18.84 -1.95 -3.05
C ARG A 144 17.59 -2.71 -3.52
N TYR A 145 17.66 -3.30 -4.71
CA TYR A 145 16.55 -4.03 -5.32
C TYR A 145 15.97 -5.12 -4.41
N THR A 146 16.81 -5.79 -3.61
CA THR A 146 16.38 -6.84 -2.67
C THR A 146 15.48 -6.34 -1.55
N LEU A 147 15.51 -5.05 -1.21
CA LEU A 147 14.57 -4.45 -0.23
C LEU A 147 13.18 -4.18 -0.84
N GLN A 148 13.03 -4.30 -2.16
CA GLN A 148 11.73 -4.26 -2.84
C GLN A 148 11.12 -5.66 -3.00
N CYS A 149 11.75 -6.68 -2.42
CA CYS A 149 11.36 -8.08 -2.48
C CYS A 149 10.91 -8.58 -1.11
N LEU A 150 10.19 -9.70 -1.14
CA LEU A 150 9.89 -10.55 0.00
C LEU A 150 10.83 -11.74 -0.05
N GLN A 151 11.37 -12.16 1.10
CA GLN A 151 12.09 -13.43 1.19
C GLN A 151 11.15 -14.53 1.67
N LEU A 152 11.05 -15.60 0.90
CA LEU A 152 10.34 -16.83 1.24
C LEU A 152 11.37 -17.89 1.61
N GLN A 153 11.46 -18.22 2.89
CA GLN A 153 12.47 -19.15 3.41
C GLN A 153 11.87 -20.56 3.42
N GLY A 154 12.25 -21.36 2.43
CA GLY A 154 11.66 -22.68 2.15
C GLY A 154 11.65 -23.61 3.36
N LYS A 155 12.84 -23.89 3.88
CA LYS A 155 13.05 -24.84 4.99
C LYS A 155 12.38 -24.43 6.31
N THR A 156 12.27 -23.13 6.58
CA THR A 156 11.72 -22.64 7.85
C THR A 156 10.25 -22.23 7.75
N GLY A 157 9.69 -22.15 6.54
CA GLY A 157 8.30 -21.74 6.35
C GLY A 157 8.05 -20.27 6.70
N ARG A 158 9.04 -19.39 6.46
CA ARG A 158 9.00 -17.97 6.85
C ARG A 158 8.83 -17.04 5.67
N ILE A 159 8.07 -15.97 5.88
CA ILE A 159 7.98 -14.81 5.00
C ILE A 159 8.62 -13.63 5.71
N VAL A 160 9.63 -13.04 5.09
CA VAL A 160 10.41 -11.93 5.65
C VAL A 160 10.34 -10.72 4.73
N ALA A 161 10.08 -9.54 5.29
CA ALA A 161 10.12 -8.27 4.57
C ALA A 161 10.71 -7.15 5.42
N THR A 162 11.49 -6.27 4.79
CA THR A 162 12.07 -5.08 5.44
C THR A 162 12.29 -3.96 4.44
N ASP A 163 12.16 -2.72 4.90
CA ASP A 163 12.57 -1.50 4.18
C ASP A 163 13.89 -0.92 4.70
N GLY A 164 14.53 -1.58 5.68
CA GLY A 164 15.72 -1.11 6.40
C GLY A 164 15.41 -0.34 7.69
N HIS A 165 14.16 0.02 7.96
CA HIS A 165 13.72 0.72 9.17
C HIS A 165 12.70 -0.07 10.00
N GLN A 166 11.94 -0.93 9.33
CA GLN A 166 11.03 -1.91 9.92
C GLN A 166 11.28 -3.30 9.32
N LEU A 167 10.89 -4.33 10.06
CA LEU A 167 11.05 -5.74 9.74
C LEU A 167 9.77 -6.48 10.14
N LEU A 168 9.21 -7.27 9.23
CA LEU A 168 8.12 -8.18 9.49
C LEU A 168 8.57 -9.61 9.14
N VAL A 169 8.39 -10.52 10.09
CA VAL A 169 8.60 -11.96 9.92
C VAL A 169 7.31 -12.68 10.29
N GLN A 170 6.87 -13.56 9.42
CA GLN A 170 5.68 -14.40 9.61
C GLN A 170 6.06 -15.86 9.36
N ASN A 171 5.73 -16.73 10.30
CA ASN A 171 6.04 -18.16 10.29
C ASN A 171 4.77 -18.98 9.98
N GLY A 172 4.93 -20.30 9.85
CA GLY A 172 3.83 -21.25 9.74
C GLY A 172 3.43 -21.62 8.31
N PHE A 173 4.22 -21.25 7.31
CA PHE A 173 3.96 -21.59 5.91
C PHE A 173 4.69 -22.86 5.48
N GLN A 174 4.13 -23.56 4.50
CA GLN A 174 4.71 -24.72 3.87
C GLN A 174 5.05 -24.40 2.43
N PHE A 175 6.30 -24.65 2.05
CA PHE A 175 6.79 -24.42 0.70
C PHE A 175 7.31 -25.74 0.12
N PRO A 176 7.04 -26.05 -1.17
CA PRO A 176 7.60 -27.22 -1.85
C PRO A 176 9.07 -27.00 -2.28
N TRP A 177 9.88 -26.37 -1.41
CA TRP A 177 11.31 -26.14 -1.63
C TRP A 177 12.01 -25.84 -0.30
N ASP A 178 13.33 -26.05 -0.26
CA ASP A 178 14.14 -25.79 0.94
C ASP A 178 14.84 -24.42 0.93
N ASP A 179 15.19 -23.91 -0.26
CA ASP A 179 15.99 -22.69 -0.41
C ASP A 179 15.26 -21.41 0.02
N ASP A 180 16.04 -20.36 0.28
CA ASP A 180 15.53 -19.01 0.46
C ASP A 180 15.38 -18.32 -0.89
N LEU A 181 14.16 -17.93 -1.24
CA LEU A 181 13.84 -17.31 -2.53
C LEU A 181 13.39 -15.86 -2.34
N LEU A 182 13.61 -15.03 -3.35
CA LEU A 182 13.09 -13.67 -3.39
C LEU A 182 12.01 -13.53 -4.46
N ILE A 183 10.88 -12.93 -4.09
CA ILE A 183 9.85 -12.51 -5.03
C ILE A 183 9.60 -11.00 -4.89
N PRO A 184 9.26 -10.28 -5.97
CA PRO A 184 8.93 -8.86 -5.88
C PRO A 184 7.73 -8.61 -4.94
N ALA A 185 7.85 -7.60 -4.08
CA ALA A 185 6.69 -7.10 -3.35
C ALA A 185 5.67 -6.54 -4.34
N SER A 186 4.40 -6.84 -4.09
CA SER A 186 3.30 -6.50 -5.01
C SER A 186 2.04 -6.09 -4.26
N LYS A 187 1.36 -5.08 -4.81
CA LYS A 187 0.07 -4.62 -4.26
C LYS A 187 -1.06 -5.62 -4.53
N VAL A 188 -0.86 -6.55 -5.47
CA VAL A 188 -1.91 -7.49 -5.86
C VAL A 188 -2.32 -8.38 -4.70
N PHE A 189 -1.41 -8.71 -3.78
CA PHE A 189 -1.72 -9.58 -2.64
C PHE A 189 -2.81 -9.00 -1.73
N GLY A 190 -2.96 -7.67 -1.70
CA GLY A 190 -4.05 -6.99 -0.99
C GLY A 190 -5.29 -6.70 -1.85
N ASN A 191 -5.37 -7.22 -3.08
CA ASN A 191 -6.49 -6.96 -3.98
C ASN A 191 -7.72 -7.78 -3.58
N ARG A 192 -8.83 -7.10 -3.32
CA ARG A 192 -10.10 -7.73 -2.94
C ARG A 192 -10.66 -8.70 -3.99
N ARG A 193 -10.24 -8.60 -5.26
CA ARG A 193 -10.68 -9.50 -6.34
C ARG A 193 -10.04 -10.89 -6.29
N ILE A 194 -8.90 -11.02 -5.60
CA ILE A 194 -8.22 -12.31 -5.39
C ILE A 194 -8.32 -12.80 -3.94
N ALA A 195 -8.92 -12.00 -3.05
CA ALA A 195 -9.11 -12.35 -1.66
C ALA A 195 -9.97 -13.62 -1.57
N THR A 196 -9.57 -14.52 -0.69
CA THR A 196 -10.20 -15.81 -0.47
C THR A 196 -10.01 -16.24 0.98
N ASP A 197 -11.01 -16.92 1.54
CA ASP A 197 -10.91 -17.57 2.84
C ASP A 197 -10.34 -18.99 2.71
N GLU A 198 -10.33 -19.55 1.49
CA GLU A 198 -9.71 -20.84 1.19
C GLU A 198 -8.17 -20.77 1.22
N PRO A 199 -7.48 -21.87 1.54
CA PRO A 199 -6.03 -21.96 1.43
C PRO A 199 -5.52 -21.58 0.03
N VAL A 200 -4.42 -20.83 -0.01
CA VAL A 200 -3.75 -20.50 -1.27
C VAL A 200 -2.65 -21.53 -1.54
N SER A 201 -2.68 -22.16 -2.71
CA SER A 201 -1.65 -23.10 -3.13
C SER A 201 -0.43 -22.35 -3.65
N ILE A 202 0.77 -22.72 -3.17
CA ILE A 202 2.04 -22.13 -3.62
C ILE A 202 2.96 -23.21 -4.17
N GLY A 203 3.62 -22.91 -5.30
CA GLY A 203 4.57 -23.81 -5.96
C GLY A 203 5.67 -23.02 -6.66
N LYS A 204 6.75 -23.68 -7.10
CA LYS A 204 7.83 -23.02 -7.85
C LYS A 204 8.28 -23.82 -9.06
N THR A 205 8.76 -23.10 -10.07
CA THR A 205 9.65 -23.61 -11.11
C THR A 205 11.04 -22.99 -10.92
N ASP A 206 11.98 -23.30 -11.82
CA ASP A 206 13.33 -22.70 -11.82
C ASP A 206 13.33 -21.18 -12.03
N SER A 207 12.19 -20.56 -12.36
CA SER A 207 12.12 -19.14 -12.71
C SER A 207 10.99 -18.36 -12.05
N HIS A 208 9.92 -19.03 -11.59
CA HIS A 208 8.76 -18.35 -11.03
C HIS A 208 8.22 -19.07 -9.80
N VAL A 209 7.73 -18.29 -8.85
CA VAL A 209 6.85 -18.74 -7.77
C VAL A 209 5.40 -18.50 -8.19
N PHE A 210 4.58 -19.53 -8.05
CA PHE A 210 3.17 -19.52 -8.41
C PHE A 210 2.31 -19.47 -7.15
N LEU A 211 1.27 -18.64 -7.19
CA LEU A 211 0.20 -18.59 -6.21
C LEU A 211 -1.11 -18.88 -6.93
N VAL A 212 -1.84 -19.88 -6.46
CA VAL A 212 -3.09 -20.34 -7.07
C VAL A 212 -4.21 -20.23 -6.04
N THR A 213 -5.28 -19.58 -6.46
CA THR A 213 -6.59 -19.64 -5.82
C THR A 213 -7.55 -20.33 -6.78
N ASP A 214 -8.82 -20.47 -6.39
CA ASP A 214 -9.85 -21.07 -7.26
C ASP A 214 -9.91 -20.39 -8.65
N ALA A 215 -10.05 -19.06 -8.67
CA ALA A 215 -10.18 -18.30 -9.91
C ALA A 215 -8.85 -17.77 -10.48
N TRP A 216 -7.77 -17.69 -9.69
CA TRP A 216 -6.56 -16.96 -10.08
C TRP A 216 -5.31 -17.82 -10.09
N THR A 217 -4.42 -17.52 -11.03
CA THR A 217 -3.03 -17.97 -10.97
C THR A 217 -2.12 -16.76 -11.18
N LEU A 218 -1.28 -16.50 -10.19
CA LEU A 218 -0.27 -15.45 -10.20
C LEU A 218 1.10 -16.11 -10.28
N ALA A 219 1.97 -15.64 -11.17
CA ALA A 219 3.36 -16.10 -11.25
C ALA A 219 4.30 -14.90 -11.10
N PHE A 220 5.22 -14.99 -10.14
CA PHE A 220 6.21 -13.95 -9.88
C PHE A 220 7.61 -14.47 -10.18
N PRO A 221 8.45 -13.68 -10.87
CA PRO A 221 9.79 -14.12 -11.18
C PRO A 221 10.61 -14.23 -9.90
N GLU A 222 11.43 -15.27 -9.80
CA GLU A 222 12.46 -15.33 -8.77
C GLU A 222 13.48 -14.21 -9.02
N THR A 223 13.83 -13.51 -7.96
CA THR A 223 14.78 -12.40 -8.00
C THR A 223 16.13 -12.83 -7.44
N ALA A 224 17.20 -12.62 -8.21
CA ALA A 224 18.55 -12.80 -7.70
C ALA A 224 18.95 -11.69 -6.73
N GLY A 225 19.65 -12.05 -5.65
CA GLY A 225 20.29 -11.10 -4.76
C GLY A 225 20.38 -11.60 -3.33
N ARG A 226 21.24 -10.97 -2.54
CA ARG A 226 21.36 -11.27 -1.11
C ARG A 226 20.36 -10.43 -0.32
N PHE A 227 19.46 -11.11 0.39
CA PHE A 227 18.59 -10.46 1.37
C PHE A 227 19.41 -10.06 2.61
N PRO A 228 19.08 -8.95 3.30
CA PRO A 228 19.73 -8.62 4.56
C PRO A 228 19.60 -9.74 5.59
N GLU A 229 20.63 -9.91 6.43
CA GLU A 229 20.56 -10.80 7.59
C GLU A 229 19.75 -10.11 8.70
N VAL A 230 18.57 -10.65 9.03
CA VAL A 230 17.59 -9.98 9.90
C VAL A 230 17.50 -10.59 11.30
N GLU A 231 18.06 -11.79 11.48
CA GLU A 231 17.96 -12.63 12.67
C GLU A 231 18.50 -11.95 13.93
N SER A 232 19.54 -11.12 13.78
CA SER A 232 20.12 -10.36 14.88
C SER A 232 19.17 -9.28 15.44
N PHE A 233 18.19 -8.85 14.67
CA PHE A 233 17.19 -7.85 15.06
C PHE A 233 15.91 -8.46 15.63
N LEU A 234 15.71 -9.77 15.45
CA LEU A 234 14.56 -10.45 15.99
C LEU A 234 14.69 -10.66 17.51
N PRO A 235 13.60 -10.46 18.27
CA PRO A 235 13.62 -10.76 19.69
C PRO A 235 13.78 -12.27 19.90
N LYS A 236 14.93 -12.70 20.43
CA LYS A 236 15.23 -14.12 20.69
C LYS A 236 14.33 -14.76 21.76
N THR A 237 13.82 -13.94 22.69
CA THR A 237 12.84 -14.29 23.72
C THR A 237 12.07 -13.02 24.11
N ARG A 238 10.90 -13.16 24.77
CA ARG A 238 10.26 -12.08 25.54
C ARG A 238 11.21 -11.62 26.66
N THR A 239 12.20 -10.82 26.29
CA THR A 239 13.28 -10.41 27.18
C THR A 239 12.79 -9.43 28.24
N ALA A 240 13.49 -9.41 29.38
CA ALA A 240 13.25 -8.48 30.48
C ALA A 240 13.46 -7.03 30.01
N GLY A 241 12.37 -6.36 29.64
CA GLY A 241 12.32 -4.98 29.17
C GLY A 241 11.01 -4.30 29.57
N THR A 242 10.79 -3.09 29.08
CA THR A 242 9.49 -2.41 29.26
C THR A 242 8.50 -2.98 28.25
N ARG A 243 7.29 -3.28 28.71
CA ARG A 243 6.21 -3.79 27.86
C ARG A 243 5.00 -2.88 27.95
N LEU A 244 4.54 -2.43 26.80
CA LEU A 244 3.29 -1.74 26.61
C LEU A 244 2.22 -2.76 26.18
N GLN A 245 1.14 -2.86 26.95
CA GLN A 245 -0.06 -3.63 26.62
C GLN A 245 -1.15 -2.64 26.21
N ILE A 246 -1.64 -2.77 24.98
CA ILE A 246 -2.62 -1.87 24.38
C ILE A 246 -3.97 -2.59 24.37
N ALA A 247 -4.98 -2.01 25.01
CA ALA A 247 -6.34 -2.54 24.96
C ALA A 247 -6.95 -2.37 23.56
N GLU A 248 -7.90 -3.22 23.18
CA GLU A 248 -8.56 -3.14 21.85
C GLU A 248 -9.18 -1.75 21.59
N ALA A 249 -9.95 -1.23 22.54
CA ALA A 249 -10.58 0.08 22.43
C ALA A 249 -9.54 1.22 22.27
N ASP A 250 -8.40 1.10 22.95
CA ASP A 250 -7.32 2.08 22.83
C ASP A 250 -6.58 1.94 21.50
N ALA A 251 -6.46 0.72 20.95
CA ALA A 251 -5.87 0.49 19.64
C ALA A 251 -6.71 1.12 18.52
N GLU A 252 -8.03 0.92 18.55
CA GLU A 252 -8.97 1.56 17.62
C GLU A 252 -8.91 3.08 17.71
N PHE A 253 -8.96 3.61 18.94
CA PHE A 253 -8.82 5.04 19.20
C PHE A 253 -7.49 5.60 18.67
N LEU A 254 -6.37 4.90 18.89
CA LEU A 254 -5.07 5.31 18.37
C LEU A 254 -5.02 5.31 16.85
N LEU A 255 -5.61 4.33 16.18
CA LEU A 255 -5.64 4.26 14.71
C LEU A 255 -6.37 5.46 14.09
N GLU A 256 -7.41 5.97 14.74
CA GLU A 256 -8.11 7.19 14.33
C GLU A 256 -7.27 8.46 14.62
N ARG A 257 -6.62 8.52 15.79
CA ARG A 257 -5.95 9.75 16.25
C ARG A 257 -4.54 9.95 15.72
N LEU A 258 -3.72 8.90 15.60
CA LEU A 258 -2.31 9.01 15.18
C LEU A 258 -2.10 9.81 13.87
N PRO A 259 -2.93 9.65 12.82
CA PRO A 259 -2.80 10.43 11.58
C PRO A 259 -3.10 11.93 11.73
N THR A 260 -3.86 12.31 12.76
CA THR A 260 -4.30 13.70 12.99
C THR A 260 -3.41 14.46 13.97
N LEU A 261 -2.55 13.76 14.70
CA LEU A 261 -1.60 14.38 15.64
C LEU A 261 -0.66 15.36 14.93
N PRO A 262 -0.25 16.45 15.61
CA PRO A 262 0.71 17.41 15.06
C PRO A 262 2.05 16.73 14.74
N GLY A 263 2.84 17.34 13.86
CA GLY A 263 4.13 16.79 13.40
C GLY A 263 4.04 15.61 12.43
N ARG A 264 2.88 15.39 11.79
CA ARG A 264 2.68 14.27 10.85
C ARG A 264 3.48 14.41 9.56
N GLU A 265 3.73 15.65 9.14
CA GLU A 265 4.51 15.99 7.95
C GLU A 265 6.01 16.16 8.26
N ASP A 266 6.39 16.13 9.54
CA ASP A 266 7.78 16.25 9.97
C ASP A 266 8.57 14.99 9.57
N ASP A 267 9.89 15.09 9.54
CA ASP A 267 10.76 13.97 9.18
C ASP A 267 10.51 12.77 10.10
N HIS A 268 10.16 11.62 9.51
CA HIS A 268 9.76 10.39 10.20
C HIS A 268 8.50 10.46 11.08
N SER A 269 7.68 11.51 10.97
CA SER A 269 6.38 11.64 11.64
C SER A 269 6.42 11.25 13.14
N PRO A 270 7.21 11.92 13.97
CA PRO A 270 7.56 11.47 15.32
C PRO A 270 6.37 11.46 16.28
N VAL A 271 6.30 10.46 17.15
CA VAL A 271 5.40 10.43 18.31
C VAL A 271 6.17 9.90 19.51
N THR A 272 6.10 10.61 20.63
CA THR A 272 6.65 10.15 21.89
C THR A 272 5.67 9.18 22.53
N VAL A 273 6.18 8.05 23.02
CA VAL A 273 5.45 7.15 23.92
C VAL A 273 6.14 7.20 25.28
N ASP A 274 5.36 7.49 26.32
CA ASP A 274 5.78 7.57 27.71
C ASP A 274 5.06 6.49 28.52
N LEU A 275 5.86 5.61 29.11
CA LEU A 275 5.45 4.42 29.85
C LEU A 275 5.93 4.59 31.29
N ASN A 276 5.25 5.43 32.07
CA ASN A 276 5.61 5.73 33.45
C ASN A 276 4.37 5.67 34.35
N GLY A 277 3.94 4.46 34.70
CA GLY A 277 2.72 4.19 35.46
C GLY A 277 1.43 4.34 34.64
N GLN A 278 1.41 5.23 33.64
CA GLN A 278 0.37 5.35 32.62
C GLN A 278 0.98 5.29 31.23
N VAL A 279 0.16 4.94 30.23
CA VAL A 279 0.53 4.98 28.82
C VAL A 279 0.08 6.31 28.23
N VAL A 280 1.06 7.14 27.86
CA VAL A 280 0.81 8.49 27.33
C VAL A 280 1.56 8.68 26.02
N LEU A 281 0.86 9.10 24.97
CA LEU A 281 1.44 9.49 23.71
C LEU A 281 1.50 11.01 23.61
N ARG A 282 2.59 11.55 23.07
CA ARG A 282 2.74 13.00 22.84
C ARG A 282 3.25 13.29 21.44
N ALA A 283 2.66 14.30 20.84
CA ALA A 283 3.11 14.82 19.56
C ALA A 283 3.15 16.35 19.62
N ALA A 284 4.05 16.94 18.84
CA ALA A 284 4.16 18.37 18.67
C ALA A 284 4.42 18.67 17.19
N ASP A 285 4.12 19.89 16.75
CA ASP A 285 4.59 20.40 15.46
C ASP A 285 6.06 20.84 15.56
N ASP A 286 6.73 21.01 14.41
CA ASP A 286 8.13 21.48 14.32
C ASP A 286 8.41 22.77 15.14
N ASN A 287 7.40 23.64 15.29
CA ASN A 287 7.51 24.89 16.04
C ASN A 287 7.25 24.73 17.55
N GLY A 288 6.81 23.55 18.00
CA GLY A 288 6.45 23.24 19.38
C GLY A 288 5.26 24.03 19.92
N ARG A 289 4.47 24.66 19.05
CA ARG A 289 3.32 25.52 19.43
C ARG A 289 2.06 24.70 19.63
N ASN A 290 1.83 23.72 18.76
CA ASN A 290 0.72 22.79 18.92
C ASN A 290 1.25 21.49 19.52
N ARG A 291 0.82 21.19 20.76
CA ARG A 291 1.28 20.03 21.51
C ARG A 291 0.07 19.27 22.03
N VAL A 292 -0.02 18.00 21.67
CA VAL A 292 -1.12 17.12 22.05
C VAL A 292 -0.59 16.00 22.93
N GLU A 293 -1.31 15.71 24.00
CA GLU A 293 -1.11 14.58 24.90
C GLU A 293 -2.33 13.65 24.81
N ILE A 294 -2.11 12.39 24.41
CA ILE A 294 -3.10 11.32 24.46
C ILE A 294 -2.81 10.42 25.65
N VAL A 295 -3.78 10.24 26.53
CA VAL A 295 -3.71 9.28 27.64
C VAL A 295 -4.57 8.07 27.31
N LEU A 296 -3.97 6.89 27.32
CA LEU A 296 -4.68 5.63 27.10
C LEU A 296 -5.19 5.10 28.45
N SER A 297 -6.50 5.09 28.62
CA SER A 297 -7.16 4.80 29.91
C SER A 297 -7.27 3.30 30.21
N GLN A 298 -7.22 2.43 29.19
CA GLN A 298 -7.38 0.98 29.33
C GLN A 298 -6.08 0.20 29.07
N SER A 299 -5.07 0.88 28.53
CA SER A 299 -3.74 0.33 28.25
C SER A 299 -2.84 0.42 29.46
N GLY A 300 -1.92 -0.54 29.59
CA GLY A 300 -1.01 -0.65 30.71
C GLY A 300 0.45 -0.78 30.28
N CYS A 301 1.36 -0.53 31.20
CA CYS A 301 2.78 -0.83 31.01
C CYS A 301 3.33 -1.68 32.15
N LYS A 302 4.32 -2.53 31.84
CA LYS A 302 5.03 -3.38 32.80
C LYS A 302 6.54 -3.20 32.61
N GLY A 303 7.30 -3.34 33.70
CA GLY A 303 8.76 -3.20 33.69
C GLY A 303 9.21 -1.79 34.07
N ARG A 304 10.44 -1.43 33.70
CA ARG A 304 11.02 -0.11 34.00
C ARG A 304 10.28 1.01 33.28
N SER A 305 10.20 2.19 33.89
CA SER A 305 9.68 3.36 33.19
C SER A 305 10.53 3.65 31.94
N ALA A 306 9.88 3.99 30.85
CA ALA A 306 10.55 4.28 29.59
C ALA A 306 9.85 5.42 28.86
N ARG A 307 10.63 6.27 28.18
CA ARG A 307 10.12 7.28 27.26
C ARG A 307 10.96 7.24 26.01
N PHE A 308 10.32 7.13 24.86
CA PHE A 308 10.99 7.00 23.57
C PHE A 308 10.19 7.69 22.48
N SER A 309 10.85 8.06 21.39
CA SER A 309 10.21 8.58 20.19
C SER A 309 10.16 7.49 19.12
N SER A 310 9.05 7.42 18.39
CA SER A 310 8.79 6.43 17.36
C SER A 310 8.23 7.11 16.12
N ASN A 311 8.45 6.53 14.94
CA ASN A 311 7.63 6.88 13.79
C ASN A 311 6.19 6.40 14.06
N ARG A 312 5.23 7.32 14.00
CA ARG A 312 3.81 7.02 14.27
C ARG A 312 3.19 6.05 13.26
N GLN A 313 3.69 6.04 12.03
CA GLN A 313 3.23 5.14 10.98
C GLN A 313 3.61 3.69 11.29
N PHE A 314 4.78 3.46 11.89
CA PHE A 314 5.20 2.12 12.33
C PHE A 314 4.41 1.64 13.54
N LEU A 315 4.08 2.54 14.48
CA LEU A 315 3.18 2.21 15.59
C LEU A 315 1.77 1.88 15.08
N ALA A 316 1.20 2.72 14.20
CA ALA A 316 -0.10 2.45 13.58
C ALA A 316 -0.07 1.15 12.76
N ARG A 317 1.06 0.83 12.12
CA ARG A 317 1.25 -0.43 11.38
C ARG A 317 1.18 -1.64 12.31
N ALA A 318 1.86 -1.60 13.46
CA ALA A 318 1.78 -2.67 14.46
C ALA A 318 0.32 -2.93 14.89
N LEU A 319 -0.44 -1.84 15.16
CA LEU A 319 -1.85 -1.94 15.54
C LEU A 319 -2.72 -2.53 14.43
N ASN A 320 -2.53 -2.09 13.18
CA ASN A 320 -3.25 -2.61 12.00
C ASN A 320 -2.91 -4.09 11.69
N LEU A 321 -1.72 -4.56 12.06
CA LEU A 321 -1.35 -5.97 11.96
C LEU A 321 -1.97 -6.82 13.08
N GLY A 322 -2.62 -6.19 14.07
CA GLY A 322 -3.27 -6.86 15.20
C GLY A 322 -2.39 -7.01 16.44
N PHE A 323 -1.16 -6.47 16.45
CA PHE A 323 -0.33 -6.54 17.65
C PHE A 323 -0.90 -5.65 18.76
N ARG A 324 -0.93 -6.19 19.98
CA ARG A 324 -1.40 -5.50 21.20
C ARG A 324 -0.37 -5.45 22.33
N GLU A 325 0.78 -6.07 22.13
CA GLU A 325 1.92 -5.94 23.03
C GLU A 325 3.12 -5.40 22.26
N VAL A 326 3.66 -4.27 22.73
CA VAL A 326 4.90 -3.67 22.23
C VAL A 326 5.95 -3.79 23.33
N SER A 327 7.08 -4.40 23.00
CA SER A 327 8.22 -4.57 23.89
C SER A 327 9.36 -3.63 23.50
N LEU A 328 10.04 -3.10 24.52
CA LEU A 328 11.27 -2.31 24.39
C LEU A 328 12.42 -3.09 25.00
N PRO A 329 13.29 -3.71 24.18
CA PRO A 329 14.49 -4.37 24.64
C PRO A 329 15.40 -3.41 25.41
N LYS A 330 16.30 -3.97 26.24
CA LYS A 330 17.21 -3.14 27.06
C LYS A 330 18.10 -2.20 26.25
N SER A 331 18.46 -2.59 25.02
CA SER A 331 19.25 -1.79 24.09
C SER A 331 18.58 -0.47 23.70
N GLY A 332 17.24 -0.40 23.78
CA GLY A 332 16.47 0.83 23.59
C GLY A 332 16.46 1.40 22.17
N SER A 333 17.06 0.74 21.18
CA SER A 333 17.15 1.22 19.79
C SER A 333 15.99 0.75 18.91
N THR A 334 15.24 -0.27 19.33
CA THR A 334 14.11 -0.82 18.57
C THR A 334 12.90 -1.05 19.48
N ALA A 335 11.72 -1.01 18.88
CA ALA A 335 10.51 -1.59 19.46
C ALA A 335 10.19 -2.89 18.71
N CYS A 336 9.63 -3.85 19.42
CA CYS A 336 9.28 -5.14 18.86
C CYS A 336 7.91 -5.63 19.34
N CYS A 337 7.18 -6.28 18.45
CA CYS A 337 5.95 -7.01 18.72
C CYS A 337 6.17 -8.49 18.40
N LEU A 338 5.57 -9.37 19.20
CA LEU A 338 5.59 -10.82 19.02
C LEU A 338 4.21 -11.39 19.37
N ASP A 339 3.60 -12.15 18.46
CA ASP A 339 2.32 -12.83 18.68
C ASP A 339 2.28 -14.25 18.11
N GLY A 340 3.03 -15.15 18.77
CA GLY A 340 3.16 -16.53 18.30
C GLY A 340 3.99 -16.57 17.03
N GLU A 341 3.34 -16.71 15.88
CA GLU A 341 3.97 -16.93 14.58
C GLU A 341 4.46 -15.65 13.90
N ARG A 342 4.23 -14.45 14.46
CA ARG A 342 4.65 -13.20 13.81
C ARG A 342 5.51 -12.33 14.72
N SER A 343 6.51 -11.71 14.11
CA SER A 343 7.39 -10.72 14.73
C SER A 343 7.42 -9.46 13.89
N TYR A 344 7.21 -8.32 14.52
CA TYR A 344 7.33 -7.01 13.87
C TYR A 344 8.25 -6.12 14.67
N VAL A 345 9.29 -5.57 14.03
CA VAL A 345 10.34 -4.78 14.68
C VAL A 345 10.53 -3.50 13.91
N TRP A 346 10.74 -2.38 14.60
CA TRP A 346 11.10 -1.12 13.96
C TRP A 346 12.10 -0.31 14.79
N ALA A 347 12.88 0.50 14.10
CA ALA A 347 13.83 1.43 14.72
C ALA A 347 13.10 2.56 15.45
N LEU A 348 13.58 2.90 16.65
CA LEU A 348 13.13 4.08 17.37
C LEU A 348 13.87 5.32 16.89
N LEU A 349 13.27 6.48 17.11
CA LEU A 349 13.85 7.77 16.77
C LEU A 349 14.76 8.26 17.90
N ASP A 350 15.70 9.15 17.54
CA ASP A 350 16.64 9.75 18.49
C ASP A 350 15.95 10.48 19.64
N GLU A 351 16.63 10.59 20.78
CA GLU A 351 16.11 11.28 21.97
C GLU A 351 15.73 12.74 21.72
N HIS A 352 16.32 13.38 20.71
CA HIS A 352 15.98 14.74 20.31
C HIS A 352 14.54 14.88 19.78
N SER A 353 13.95 13.80 19.28
CA SER A 353 12.56 13.76 18.80
C SER A 353 11.55 13.51 19.94
N VAL A 354 12.00 13.49 21.19
CA VAL A 354 11.14 13.26 22.37
C VAL A 354 10.49 14.56 22.85
N VAL A 355 9.17 14.63 22.67
CA VAL A 355 8.31 15.63 23.31
C VAL A 355 8.16 15.36 24.81
N LYS A 356 8.75 16.23 25.65
CA LYS A 356 8.67 16.14 27.12
C LYS A 356 7.29 16.60 27.67
N PRO A 357 6.83 16.10 28.82
CA PRO A 357 5.62 16.61 29.48
C PRO A 357 5.69 18.13 29.71
N GLY A 358 4.55 18.82 29.60
CA GLY A 358 4.47 20.27 29.81
C GLY A 358 3.05 20.75 30.11
N LYS A 359 2.92 21.95 30.68
CA LYS A 359 1.62 22.51 31.13
C LYS A 359 0.74 23.04 29.99
N GLN A 360 1.31 23.35 28.83
CA GLN A 360 0.60 23.87 27.66
C GLN A 360 0.49 22.75 26.61
N MET A 361 -0.41 21.81 26.86
CA MET A 361 -0.70 20.69 25.96
C MET A 361 -2.21 20.46 25.94
N GLU A 362 -2.78 20.29 24.75
CA GLU A 362 -4.14 19.77 24.63
C GLU A 362 -4.13 18.32 25.09
N ARG A 363 -4.90 18.00 26.13
CA ARG A 363 -4.97 16.65 26.69
C ARG A 363 -6.24 15.96 26.25
N ILE A 364 -6.08 14.77 25.69
CA ILE A 364 -7.13 13.91 25.17
C ILE A 364 -7.00 12.57 25.88
N VAL A 365 -8.12 12.04 26.38
CA VAL A 365 -8.14 10.75 27.07
C VAL A 365 -8.94 9.77 26.22
N SER A 366 -8.44 8.55 26.05
CA SER A 366 -9.18 7.53 25.33
C SER A 366 -10.47 7.14 26.07
N PRO A 367 -11.53 6.75 25.35
CA PRO A 367 -12.81 6.41 25.97
C PRO A 367 -12.66 5.27 26.99
N THR A 368 -13.26 5.43 28.16
CA THR A 368 -13.52 4.31 29.08
C THR A 368 -14.81 3.60 28.63
N PRO A 369 -14.95 2.28 28.85
CA PRO A 369 -16.22 1.60 28.58
C PRO A 369 -17.25 2.13 29.57
N SER A 370 -18.10 3.04 29.11
CA SER A 370 -19.26 3.48 29.86
C SER A 370 -20.36 2.43 29.67
N THR A 371 -20.83 1.85 30.78
CA THR A 371 -22.14 1.20 30.84
C THR A 371 -23.18 2.15 30.22
N GLU A 372 -24.03 1.61 29.36
CA GLU A 372 -25.07 2.30 28.57
C GLU A 372 -25.54 3.65 29.11
N SER A 373 -25.43 4.68 28.28
CA SER A 373 -26.29 5.86 28.38
C SER A 373 -26.77 6.24 26.98
N SER A 374 -28.09 6.22 26.84
CA SER A 374 -28.89 6.37 25.62
C SER A 374 -28.63 7.68 24.86
N PRO A 375 -28.86 7.71 23.53
CA PRO A 375 -28.61 8.90 22.71
C PRO A 375 -29.64 10.01 22.98
N PRO A 376 -29.23 11.29 23.05
CA PRO A 376 -30.15 12.41 23.09
C PRO A 376 -30.76 12.69 21.71
N ALA A 377 -32.02 13.14 21.76
CA ALA A 377 -32.93 13.29 20.65
C ALA A 377 -32.47 14.27 19.56
N ASN A 378 -32.78 13.88 18.32
CA ASN A 378 -32.52 14.55 17.07
C ASN A 378 -33.40 15.81 16.91
N HIS A 379 -32.79 17.00 16.78
CA HIS A 379 -33.48 18.23 16.39
C HIS A 379 -33.17 18.58 14.93
N GLN A 380 -34.15 18.35 14.05
CA GLN A 380 -34.19 18.86 12.68
C GLN A 380 -34.48 20.36 12.64
N PRO A 381 -33.81 21.15 11.78
CA PRO A 381 -34.29 22.48 11.38
C PRO A 381 -35.20 22.41 10.15
N LYS A 382 -36.34 23.13 10.27
CA LYS A 382 -37.40 23.29 9.27
C LYS A 382 -36.98 24.13 8.07
N ALA A 383 -37.44 23.72 6.88
CA ALA A 383 -37.38 24.46 5.63
C ALA A 383 -38.19 25.78 5.68
N LYS A 384 -37.64 26.85 5.09
CA LYS A 384 -38.40 28.04 4.68
C LYS A 384 -38.17 28.33 3.19
N ARG A 385 -39.30 28.36 2.50
CA ARG A 385 -39.56 28.67 1.10
C ARG A 385 -39.60 30.19 0.93
N ASN A 386 -38.97 30.74 -0.11
CA ASN A 386 -39.32 32.05 -0.65
C ASN A 386 -39.15 32.09 -2.18
N ARG A 387 -40.08 32.80 -2.82
CA ARG A 387 -40.29 32.95 -4.27
C ARG A 387 -39.44 34.10 -4.87
N MET A 388 -39.25 34.02 -6.19
CA MET A 388 -38.51 34.89 -7.14
C MET A 388 -38.96 36.37 -7.19
N PRO A 389 -38.26 37.24 -7.95
CA PRO A 389 -38.63 37.47 -9.37
C PRO A 389 -37.46 37.59 -10.39
N GLN A 390 -37.85 37.49 -11.66
CA GLN A 390 -37.08 37.46 -12.92
C GLN A 390 -36.19 38.68 -13.23
N ALA A 391 -35.14 38.43 -14.01
CA ALA A 391 -34.67 39.34 -15.05
C ALA A 391 -34.28 38.55 -16.32
N THR A 392 -34.84 38.98 -17.44
CA THR A 392 -34.60 38.57 -18.83
C THR A 392 -33.22 38.96 -19.35
N SER A 393 -32.62 38.16 -20.25
CA SER A 393 -31.87 38.63 -21.43
C SER A 393 -31.53 37.51 -22.42
N GLN A 394 -32.16 37.62 -23.61
CA GLN A 394 -31.63 37.48 -24.97
C GLN A 394 -30.78 36.26 -25.41
N ASN A 395 -31.34 35.60 -26.44
CA ASN A 395 -30.70 34.78 -27.48
C ASN A 395 -29.34 35.30 -27.96
N GLN A 396 -28.42 34.39 -28.26
CA GLN A 396 -27.82 34.29 -29.59
C GLN A 396 -27.28 32.88 -29.83
N ASN A 397 -27.74 32.31 -30.94
CA ASN A 397 -27.30 31.04 -31.51
C ASN A 397 -26.11 31.35 -32.43
N GLY A 398 -25.03 30.57 -32.37
CA GLY A 398 -23.88 30.77 -33.25
C GLY A 398 -22.77 29.72 -33.10
N SER A 399 -22.77 28.76 -34.04
CA SER A 399 -21.60 28.11 -34.65
C SER A 399 -20.62 27.29 -33.78
N GLN A 400 -20.79 25.98 -33.86
CA GLN A 400 -19.70 25.00 -33.85
C GLN A 400 -18.85 25.17 -35.11
N ASP A 401 -17.55 25.49 -34.97
CA ASP A 401 -16.43 24.76 -35.60
C ASP A 401 -15.08 25.39 -35.18
N ALA A 402 -14.54 25.00 -34.02
CA ALA A 402 -13.16 25.31 -33.58
C ALA A 402 -12.76 24.46 -32.35
N GLY A 403 -13.28 23.23 -32.22
CA GLY A 403 -13.44 22.57 -30.92
C GLY A 403 -12.37 21.57 -30.48
N ILE A 404 -11.41 21.17 -31.32
CA ILE A 404 -10.41 20.14 -30.95
C ILE A 404 -9.00 20.72 -30.92
N ASP A 405 -8.61 21.50 -31.93
CA ASP A 405 -7.27 22.11 -31.98
C ASP A 405 -7.06 23.12 -30.84
N THR A 406 -8.10 23.87 -30.47
CA THR A 406 -8.07 24.78 -29.30
C THR A 406 -7.99 24.03 -27.97
N LEU A 407 -8.57 22.83 -27.87
CA LEU A 407 -8.46 21.98 -26.68
C LEU A 407 -7.09 21.31 -26.58
N ILE A 408 -6.47 20.97 -27.72
CA ILE A 408 -5.10 20.47 -27.77
C ILE A 408 -4.13 21.58 -27.36
N GLU A 409 -4.30 22.79 -27.88
CA GLU A 409 -3.50 23.96 -27.50
C GLU A 409 -3.63 24.25 -26.00
N GLN A 410 -4.86 24.23 -25.45
CA GLN A 410 -5.09 24.35 -24.00
C GLN A 410 -4.43 23.23 -23.18
N ALA A 411 -4.39 21.99 -23.70
CA ALA A 411 -3.73 20.88 -23.03
C ALA A 411 -2.19 20.99 -23.09
N GLU A 412 -1.64 21.51 -24.18
CA GLU A 412 -0.20 21.79 -24.33
C GLU A 412 0.24 22.94 -23.43
N ASP A 413 -0.55 24.00 -23.32
CA ASP A 413 -0.34 25.10 -22.38
C ASP A 413 -0.39 24.62 -20.92
N LEU A 414 -1.35 23.76 -20.58
CA LEU A 414 -1.44 23.17 -19.24
C LEU A 414 -0.22 22.29 -18.93
N LYS A 415 0.25 21.51 -19.91
CA LYS A 415 1.48 20.69 -19.81
C LYS A 415 2.71 21.57 -19.61
N SER A 416 2.81 22.68 -20.33
CA SER A 416 3.89 23.66 -20.16
C SER A 416 3.88 24.27 -18.75
N SER A 417 2.70 24.71 -18.29
CA SER A 417 2.50 25.29 -16.95
C SER A 417 2.82 24.31 -15.81
N LEU A 418 2.49 23.02 -15.98
CA LEU A 418 2.88 21.96 -15.05
C LEU A 418 4.39 21.73 -15.03
N LYS A 419 5.06 21.76 -16.18
CA LYS A 419 6.51 21.62 -16.29
C LYS A 419 7.24 22.77 -15.60
N ASP A 420 6.75 24.00 -15.77
CA ASP A 420 7.29 25.17 -15.10
C ASP A 420 7.06 25.13 -13.60
N SER A 421 5.86 24.70 -13.17
CA SER A 421 5.54 24.51 -11.75
C SER A 421 6.43 23.44 -11.12
N LEU A 422 6.69 22.34 -11.82
CA LEU A 422 7.63 21.30 -11.39
C LEU A 422 9.07 21.83 -11.30
N GLY A 423 9.49 22.68 -12.24
CA GLY A 423 10.76 23.39 -12.19
C GLY A 423 10.90 24.24 -10.92
N LYS A 424 9.89 25.08 -10.64
CA LYS A 424 9.83 25.91 -9.43
C LYS A 424 9.86 25.09 -8.14
N VAL A 425 9.15 23.95 -8.10
CA VAL A 425 9.19 23.03 -6.95
C VAL A 425 10.59 22.44 -6.77
N ASN A 426 11.26 22.04 -7.84
CA ASN A 426 12.63 21.50 -7.77
C ASN A 426 13.65 22.55 -7.32
N GLU A 427 13.53 23.80 -7.79
CA GLU A 427 14.32 24.92 -7.30
C GLU A 427 14.06 25.18 -5.82
N PHE A 428 12.80 25.15 -5.39
CA PHE A 428 12.43 25.32 -3.98
C PHE A 428 12.98 24.19 -3.09
N VAL A 429 12.89 22.94 -3.53
CA VAL A 429 13.52 21.78 -2.86
C VAL A 429 15.03 21.96 -2.77
N THR A 430 15.66 22.50 -3.82
CA THR A 430 17.12 22.76 -3.83
C THR A 430 17.49 23.89 -2.86
N ALA A 431 16.70 24.97 -2.81
CA ALA A 431 16.86 26.07 -1.87
C ALA A 431 16.68 25.60 -0.41
N LEU A 432 15.66 24.79 -0.12
CA LEU A 432 15.43 24.19 1.20
C LEU A 432 16.57 23.24 1.61
N LYS A 433 17.11 22.44 0.68
CA LYS A 433 18.30 21.61 0.93
C LYS A 433 19.53 22.47 1.26
N ARG A 434 19.72 23.60 0.57
CA ARG A 434 20.79 24.57 0.86
C ARG A 434 20.62 25.20 2.24
N GLN A 435 19.41 25.61 2.60
CA GLN A 435 19.09 26.14 3.93
C GLN A 435 19.30 25.10 5.03
N LYS A 436 18.92 23.83 4.81
CA LYS A 436 19.19 22.71 5.74
C LYS A 436 20.69 22.50 5.95
N LYS A 437 21.53 22.63 4.92
CA LYS A 437 22.99 22.58 5.05
C LYS A 437 23.55 23.76 5.84
N GLN A 438 23.07 24.99 5.57
CA GLN A 438 23.49 26.19 6.30
C GLN A 438 23.08 26.14 7.78
N ALA A 439 21.86 25.70 8.09
CA ALA A 439 21.38 25.54 9.47
C ALA A 439 22.18 24.49 10.25
N ARG A 440 22.60 23.40 9.60
CA ARG A 440 23.52 22.40 10.20
C ARG A 440 24.89 22.99 10.48
N LEU A 441 25.44 23.77 9.56
CA LEU A 441 26.71 24.49 9.75
C LEU A 441 26.65 25.45 10.95
N VAL A 442 25.62 26.30 11.02
CA VAL A 442 25.42 27.24 12.14
C VAL A 442 25.23 26.51 13.48
N ARG A 443 24.49 25.40 13.51
CA ARG A 443 24.35 24.58 14.73
C ARG A 443 25.67 23.94 15.14
N SER A 444 26.49 23.48 14.19
CA SER A 444 27.81 22.89 14.48
C SER A 444 28.81 23.92 15.00
N THR A 445 28.80 25.15 14.48
CA THR A 445 29.67 26.24 14.97
C THR A 445 29.26 26.72 16.35
N LEU A 446 27.95 26.86 16.61
CA LEU A 446 27.43 27.18 17.94
C LEU A 446 27.72 26.08 18.97
N ALA A 447 27.68 24.80 18.58
CA ALA A 447 28.06 23.69 19.46
C ALA A 447 29.56 23.72 19.78
N SER A 448 30.41 24.00 18.80
CA SER A 448 31.87 24.11 18.98
C SER A 448 32.25 25.30 19.86
N LEU A 449 31.56 26.45 19.71
CA LEU A 449 31.74 27.63 20.56
C LEU A 449 31.35 27.38 22.02
N LYS A 450 30.27 26.61 22.26
CA LYS A 450 29.87 26.21 23.63
C LYS A 450 30.85 25.23 24.29
N GLN A 451 31.48 24.36 23.51
CA GLN A 451 32.53 23.47 24.01
C GLN A 451 33.80 24.23 24.39
N LEU A 452 34.16 25.29 23.64
CA LEU A 452 35.29 26.15 24.00
C LEU A 452 35.01 26.98 25.28
N GLN A 453 33.80 27.51 25.44
CA GLN A 453 33.41 28.26 26.65
C GLN A 453 33.33 27.42 27.94
N THR A 454 33.30 26.09 27.83
CA THR A 454 33.28 25.18 28.99
C THR A 454 34.67 24.67 29.39
N LEU A 455 35.71 25.01 28.61
CA LEU A 455 37.12 24.69 28.91
C LEU A 455 37.86 25.84 29.64
N ASP A 456 37.30 27.05 29.63
CA ASP A 456 37.84 28.24 30.31
C ASP A 456 37.15 28.55 31.66
N ALA A 457 36.44 27.59 32.26
CA ALA A 457 35.71 27.74 33.54
C ALA A 457 36.22 26.78 34.62
#